data_AF-A0A8S4DA00-F1
#
_entry.id   AF-A0A8S4DA00-F1
#
_cell.length_a   1.000
_cell.length_b   1.000
_cell.length_c   1.000
_cell.angle_alpha   90.00
_cell.angle_beta   90.00
_cell.angle_gamma   90.00
#
_symmetry.space_group_name_H-M   'P 1'
#
loop_
_entity.id
_entity.type
_entity.pdbx_description
1 polymer ?
#
loop_
_entity_poly.entity_id
_entity_poly.type
_entity_poly.pdbx_seq_one_letter_code
_entity_poly.pdbx_strand_id
1 'polypeptide(L)'
;MSQEHAISLLPRAQPAARAQPRRRGQGHVDGQICVVSSFLLSPNEDKQLAKRMRSLSCRALSLLHVPSHAGGVKAMWMDKYVWYEEYPTTPPLFVLNGFIYTLLGLYDLHITEGENSISLAKTMFDDGMISLKTLLPLFDTGSGSFYDLRHFTLGVSPNIARWDYHATHVNQLYLLAGLDDDPIILNTAKRWEGYMQGKKAAHN
;
A
#
# COMPACT_ATOMS: atom_id res chain seq x y z
N MET A 1 -26.11 47.24 -40.46
CA MET A 1 -24.77 47.02 -41.05
C MET A 1 -23.75 47.54 -40.05
N SER A 2 -23.71 47.00 -38.83
CA SER A 2 -23.20 45.67 -38.43
C SER A 2 -21.69 45.75 -38.16
N GLN A 3 -21.38 45.89 -36.87
CA GLN A 3 -20.06 45.74 -36.26
C GLN A 3 -19.69 44.26 -36.27
N GLU A 4 -18.98 43.80 -37.29
CA GLU A 4 -18.22 42.55 -37.27
C GLU A 4 -16.97 42.76 -38.12
N HIS A 5 -15.89 42.02 -37.81
CA HIS A 5 -14.52 42.05 -38.40
C HIS A 5 -13.44 42.69 -37.52
N ALA A 6 -13.21 42.10 -36.34
CA ALA A 6 -11.88 42.11 -35.70
C ALA A 6 -11.71 40.99 -34.65
N ILE A 7 -12.04 39.74 -34.97
CA ILE A 7 -11.63 38.56 -34.16
C ILE A 7 -11.27 37.42 -35.13
N SER A 8 -10.01 37.32 -35.53
CA SER A 8 -9.49 36.19 -36.31
C SER A 8 -7.96 36.17 -36.24
N LEU A 9 -7.37 35.85 -35.07
CA LEU A 9 -5.93 35.49 -34.98
C LEU A 9 -5.58 34.60 -33.76
N LEU A 10 -6.50 33.75 -33.30
CA LEU A 10 -6.17 32.67 -32.35
C LEU A 10 -5.67 31.43 -33.11
N PRO A 11 -4.56 30.77 -32.68
CA PRO A 11 -4.04 29.58 -33.34
C PRO A 11 -5.01 28.40 -33.19
N ARG A 12 -5.34 27.75 -34.32
CA ARG A 12 -6.21 26.58 -34.41
C ARG A 12 -5.59 25.38 -33.69
N ALA A 13 -6.38 24.72 -32.84
CA ALA A 13 -6.04 23.46 -32.21
C ALA A 13 -5.71 22.39 -33.26
N GLN A 14 -4.59 21.69 -33.09
CA GLN A 14 -4.18 20.57 -33.96
C GLN A 14 -5.13 19.37 -33.76
N PRO A 15 -5.52 18.65 -34.82
CA PRO A 15 -6.35 17.45 -34.69
C PRO A 15 -5.56 16.31 -34.04
N ALA A 16 -6.21 15.63 -33.09
CA ALA A 16 -5.66 14.51 -32.33
C ALA A 16 -5.07 13.42 -33.24
N ALA A 17 -3.80 13.08 -33.00
CA ALA A 17 -3.12 11.98 -33.66
C ALA A 17 -3.83 10.66 -33.35
N ARG A 18 -4.14 9.90 -34.41
CA ARG A 18 -4.69 8.54 -34.38
C ARG A 18 -3.84 7.62 -33.50
N ALA A 19 -4.39 7.14 -32.40
CA ALA A 19 -3.77 6.13 -31.55
C ALA A 19 -3.66 4.79 -32.30
N GLN A 20 -2.43 4.26 -32.41
CA GLN A 20 -2.18 2.91 -32.90
C GLN A 20 -2.76 1.85 -31.94
N PRO A 21 -3.21 0.69 -32.42
CA PRO A 21 -3.81 -0.33 -31.58
C PRO A 21 -2.78 -0.93 -30.62
N ARG A 22 -3.07 -0.85 -29.31
CA ARG A 22 -2.24 -1.42 -28.24
C ARG A 22 -2.09 -2.93 -28.43
N ARG A 23 -0.84 -3.41 -28.41
CA ARG A 23 -0.51 -4.84 -28.34
C ARG A 23 -1.15 -5.43 -27.07
N ARG A 24 -2.00 -6.44 -27.24
CA ARG A 24 -2.47 -7.33 -26.17
C ARG A 24 -1.26 -8.07 -25.61
N GLY A 25 -1.01 -7.99 -24.31
CA GLY A 25 0.07 -8.76 -23.67
C GLY A 25 0.92 -8.04 -22.62
N GLN A 26 0.44 -6.97 -22.00
CA GLN A 26 0.98 -6.48 -20.73
C GLN A 26 -0.22 -6.06 -19.88
N GLY A 27 -0.65 -6.93 -18.96
CA GLY A 27 -1.69 -6.63 -17.98
C GLY A 27 -1.16 -5.57 -17.01
N HIS A 28 -1.32 -4.31 -17.37
CA HIS A 28 -1.01 -3.15 -16.53
C HIS A 28 -2.30 -2.54 -15.96
N VAL A 29 -3.23 -3.41 -15.56
CA VAL A 29 -4.57 -3.04 -15.09
C VAL A 29 -4.90 -3.90 -13.87
N ASP A 30 -5.22 -3.23 -12.77
CA ASP A 30 -5.98 -3.72 -11.61
C ASP A 30 -5.25 -4.51 -10.50
N GLY A 31 -3.99 -4.19 -10.20
CA GLY A 31 -3.34 -4.61 -8.94
C GLY A 31 -3.54 -3.62 -7.78
N GLN A 32 -3.79 -2.35 -8.09
CA GLN A 32 -4.21 -1.34 -7.11
C GLN A 32 -5.71 -1.56 -6.86
N ILE A 33 -6.12 -1.63 -5.58
CA ILE A 33 -7.49 -1.89 -5.10
C ILE A 33 -7.79 -3.39 -4.85
N CYS A 34 -7.11 -3.96 -3.85
CA CYS A 34 -7.73 -5.02 -3.05
C CYS A 34 -7.22 -5.01 -1.61
N VAL A 35 -7.11 -3.82 -1.02
CA VAL A 35 -7.25 -3.74 0.43
C VAL A 35 -8.36 -2.77 0.72
N VAL A 36 -9.42 -3.38 1.22
CA VAL A 36 -10.72 -2.84 1.54
C VAL A 36 -10.55 -1.66 2.50
N SER A 37 -10.85 -0.46 2.02
CA SER A 37 -11.25 0.61 2.92
C SER A 37 -12.65 0.26 3.40
N SER A 38 -12.77 -0.22 4.64
CA SER A 38 -14.05 -0.30 5.35
C SER A 38 -14.50 1.09 5.84
N PHE A 39 -13.75 2.14 5.52
CA PHE A 39 -13.86 3.47 6.13
C PHE A 39 -15.04 4.33 5.61
N LEU A 40 -16.08 3.75 5.00
CA LEU A 40 -17.22 4.50 4.46
C LEU A 40 -18.61 4.02 4.90
N LEU A 41 -18.71 3.18 5.94
CA LEU A 41 -20.03 2.83 6.48
C LEU A 41 -20.36 3.70 7.69
N SER A 42 -20.93 4.87 7.39
CA SER A 42 -21.85 5.52 8.33
C SER A 42 -22.92 4.50 8.74
N PRO A 43 -23.27 4.36 10.04
CA PRO A 43 -24.10 3.27 10.54
C PRO A 43 -25.49 3.12 9.93
N ASN A 44 -25.97 4.07 9.11
CA ASN A 44 -27.41 4.21 8.87
C ASN A 44 -27.96 3.96 7.47
N GLU A 45 -27.22 3.86 6.36
CA GLU A 45 -27.93 4.01 5.07
C GLU A 45 -27.86 2.92 4.01
N ASP A 46 -27.00 1.88 4.08
CA ASP A 46 -27.08 0.89 2.98
C ASP A 46 -26.61 -0.54 3.31
N LYS A 47 -27.54 -1.35 3.82
CA LYS A 47 -27.33 -2.79 4.06
C LYS A 47 -26.88 -3.54 2.80
N GLN A 48 -27.24 -3.06 1.59
CA GLN A 48 -26.78 -3.67 0.35
C GLN A 48 -25.32 -3.35 0.06
N LEU A 49 -24.90 -2.10 0.29
CA LEU A 49 -23.50 -1.70 0.15
C LEU A 49 -22.61 -2.48 1.12
N ALA A 50 -23.01 -2.58 2.39
CA ALA A 50 -22.28 -3.36 3.40
C ALA A 50 -22.12 -4.83 2.99
N LYS A 51 -23.17 -5.46 2.45
CA LYS A 51 -23.11 -6.84 1.95
C LYS A 51 -22.19 -6.98 0.74
N ARG A 52 -22.18 -6.01 -0.18
CA ARG A 52 -21.29 -5.99 -1.35
C ARG A 52 -19.83 -5.82 -0.91
N MET A 53 -19.56 -4.87 -0.02
CA MET A 53 -18.23 -4.64 0.52
C MET A 53 -17.70 -5.90 1.19
N ARG A 54 -18.48 -6.54 2.08
CA ARG A 54 -18.09 -7.81 2.71
C ARG A 54 -17.74 -8.90 1.70
N SER A 55 -18.54 -9.07 0.64
CA SER A 55 -18.26 -10.05 -0.42
C SER A 55 -16.96 -9.76 -1.16
N LEU A 56 -16.69 -8.49 -1.47
CA LEU A 56 -15.42 -8.07 -2.06
C LEU A 56 -14.25 -8.31 -1.10
N SER A 57 -14.42 -8.05 0.20
CA SER A 57 -13.42 -8.32 1.22
C SER A 57 -13.07 -9.79 1.33
N CYS A 58 -14.05 -10.69 1.33
CA CYS A 58 -13.78 -12.13 1.35
C CYS A 58 -13.02 -12.60 0.10
N ARG A 59 -13.29 -12.00 -1.07
CA ARG A 59 -12.53 -12.26 -2.31
C ARG A 59 -11.13 -11.68 -2.26
N ALA A 60 -10.93 -10.54 -1.61
CA ALA A 60 -9.61 -9.96 -1.41
C ALA A 60 -8.74 -10.86 -0.50
N LEU A 61 -9.33 -11.36 0.60
CA LEU A 61 -8.67 -12.29 1.52
C LEU A 61 -8.13 -13.54 0.81
N SER A 62 -8.87 -14.10 -0.16
CA SER A 62 -8.41 -15.28 -0.87
C SER A 62 -7.16 -15.00 -1.71
N LEU A 63 -7.03 -13.80 -2.31
CA LEU A 63 -5.83 -13.41 -3.07
C LEU A 63 -4.60 -13.24 -2.16
N LEU A 64 -4.80 -12.73 -0.94
CA LEU A 64 -3.74 -12.57 0.05
C LEU A 64 -3.18 -13.92 0.53
N HIS A 65 -3.91 -15.02 0.35
CA HIS A 65 -3.44 -16.37 0.71
C HIS A 65 -2.66 -17.06 -0.41
N VAL A 66 -2.85 -16.63 -1.67
CA VAL A 66 -2.26 -17.26 -2.86
C VAL A 66 -0.87 -16.66 -3.14
N PRO A 67 0.17 -17.49 -3.35
CA PRO A 67 1.50 -17.00 -3.74
C PRO A 67 1.50 -16.13 -5.00
N SER A 68 2.39 -15.15 -5.09
CA SER A 68 2.50 -14.26 -6.26
C SER A 68 2.70 -15.02 -7.58
N HIS A 69 3.52 -16.08 -7.58
CA HIS A 69 3.76 -16.90 -8.78
C HIS A 69 2.53 -17.73 -9.21
N ALA A 70 1.53 -17.88 -8.34
CA ALA A 70 0.28 -18.60 -8.59
C ALA A 70 -0.90 -17.65 -8.85
N GLY A 71 -0.63 -16.37 -9.14
CA GLY A 71 -1.64 -15.36 -9.46
C GLY A 71 -2.27 -14.68 -8.24
N GLY A 72 -1.70 -14.87 -7.05
CA GLY A 72 -2.06 -14.12 -5.85
C GLY A 72 -1.10 -12.98 -5.54
N VAL A 73 -1.06 -12.57 -4.28
CA VAL A 73 -0.21 -11.45 -3.82
C VAL A 73 0.65 -11.80 -2.60
N LYS A 74 0.67 -13.07 -2.18
CA LYS A 74 1.50 -13.51 -1.05
C LYS A 74 2.95 -13.72 -1.47
N ALA A 75 3.86 -13.04 -0.80
CA ALA A 75 5.29 -13.30 -0.81
C ALA A 75 5.76 -13.79 0.57
N MET A 76 6.96 -14.38 0.61
CA MET A 76 7.61 -14.82 1.84
C MET A 76 9.01 -14.22 1.90
N TRP A 77 9.33 -13.56 3.00
CA TRP A 77 10.69 -13.14 3.30
C TRP A 77 11.42 -14.29 4.02
N MET A 78 12.49 -14.79 3.40
CA MET A 78 13.31 -15.90 3.89
C MET A 78 12.48 -17.12 4.30
N ASP A 79 11.42 -17.44 3.54
CA ASP A 79 10.49 -18.54 3.79
C ASP A 79 9.82 -18.55 5.18
N LYS A 80 9.87 -17.42 5.91
CA LYS A 80 9.42 -17.33 7.30
C LYS A 80 8.39 -16.24 7.56
N TYR A 81 8.59 -15.05 6.99
CA TYR A 81 7.73 -13.89 7.26
C TYR A 81 6.83 -13.62 6.06
N VAL A 82 5.52 -13.55 6.29
CA VAL A 82 4.55 -13.29 5.23
C VAL A 82 4.61 -11.83 4.79
N TRP A 83 4.44 -11.60 3.49
CA TRP A 83 4.28 -10.26 2.96
C TRP A 83 3.16 -10.24 1.93
N TYR A 84 2.35 -9.18 1.95
CA TYR A 84 1.28 -8.95 0.99
C TYR A 84 1.74 -7.88 0.00
N GLU A 85 2.06 -8.30 -1.21
CA GLU A 85 2.68 -7.46 -2.24
C GLU A 85 1.68 -6.46 -2.85
N GLU A 86 2.08 -5.19 -2.92
CA GLU A 86 1.39 -4.19 -3.76
C GLU A 86 1.56 -4.54 -5.25
N TYR A 87 2.75 -5.02 -5.62
CA TYR A 87 3.08 -5.43 -6.97
C TYR A 87 3.61 -6.87 -6.94
N PRO A 88 2.78 -7.87 -7.29
CA PRO A 88 3.18 -9.29 -7.27
C PRO A 88 4.20 -9.56 -8.39
N THR A 89 5.45 -9.26 -8.07
CA THR A 89 6.62 -9.33 -8.95
C THR A 89 7.46 -10.55 -8.64
N THR A 90 8.37 -10.91 -9.53
CA THR A 90 9.31 -12.01 -9.32
C THR A 90 10.71 -11.56 -9.72
N PRO A 91 11.66 -11.45 -8.78
CA PRO A 91 11.50 -11.65 -7.32
C PRO A 91 10.61 -10.57 -6.66
N PRO A 92 10.08 -10.83 -5.45
CA PRO A 92 9.27 -9.87 -4.70
C PRO A 92 10.01 -8.58 -4.36
N LEU A 93 9.27 -7.47 -4.23
CA LEU A 93 9.84 -6.15 -3.95
C LEU A 93 9.66 -5.72 -2.50
N PHE A 94 8.67 -6.24 -1.79
CA PHE A 94 8.37 -5.90 -0.39
C PHE A 94 8.11 -4.38 -0.21
N VAL A 95 7.16 -3.84 -0.98
CA VAL A 95 6.78 -2.42 -0.87
C VAL A 95 6.11 -2.13 0.49
N LEU A 96 6.62 -1.15 1.24
CA LEU A 96 6.23 -0.92 2.64
C LEU A 96 4.83 -0.34 2.80
N ASN A 97 4.54 0.76 2.11
CA ASN A 97 3.27 1.48 2.28
C ASN A 97 2.06 0.61 1.88
N GLY A 98 2.16 -0.14 0.77
CA GLY A 98 1.11 -1.06 0.32
C GLY A 98 0.87 -2.20 1.31
N PHE A 99 1.94 -2.72 1.91
CA PHE A 99 1.82 -3.75 2.95
C PHE A 99 1.09 -3.23 4.19
N ILE A 100 1.46 -2.04 4.70
CA ILE A 100 0.80 -1.47 5.88
C ILE A 100 -0.67 -1.15 5.60
N TYR A 101 -1.01 -0.63 4.41
CA TYR A 101 -2.41 -0.47 4.02
C TYR A 101 -3.16 -1.81 4.04
N THR A 102 -2.50 -2.89 3.61
CA THR A 102 -3.05 -4.25 3.69
C THR A 102 -3.42 -4.63 5.12
N LEU A 103 -2.51 -4.39 6.07
CA LEU A 103 -2.75 -4.68 7.49
C LEU A 103 -3.92 -3.87 8.05
N LEU A 104 -4.00 -2.57 7.74
CA LEU A 104 -5.11 -1.73 8.20
C LEU A 104 -6.47 -2.25 7.70
N GLY A 105 -6.58 -2.64 6.42
CA GLY A 105 -7.82 -3.19 5.90
C GLY A 105 -8.18 -4.59 6.44
N LEU A 106 -7.17 -5.41 6.77
CA LEU A 106 -7.38 -6.68 7.48
C LEU A 106 -7.93 -6.44 8.90
N TYR A 107 -7.40 -5.44 9.60
CA TYR A 107 -7.88 -5.05 10.93
C TYR A 107 -9.33 -4.56 10.86
N ASP A 108 -9.63 -3.63 9.95
CA ASP A 108 -10.99 -3.12 9.73
C ASP A 108 -12.01 -4.23 9.46
N LEU A 109 -11.62 -5.20 8.62
CA LEU A 109 -12.46 -6.35 8.30
C LEU A 109 -12.71 -7.23 9.53
N HIS A 110 -11.68 -7.49 10.32
CA HIS A 110 -11.82 -8.25 11.56
C HIS A 110 -12.81 -7.56 12.53
N ILE A 111 -12.68 -6.25 12.74
CA ILE A 111 -13.60 -5.49 13.61
C ILE A 111 -15.04 -5.58 13.09
N THR A 112 -15.24 -5.54 11.77
CA THR A 112 -16.55 -5.66 11.14
C THR A 112 -17.15 -7.07 11.24
N GLU A 113 -16.32 -8.11 11.28
CA GLU A 113 -16.75 -9.51 11.49
C GLU A 113 -17.15 -9.81 12.94
N GLY A 114 -16.74 -8.95 13.88
CA GLY A 114 -17.01 -9.04 15.31
C GLY A 114 -15.91 -9.79 16.07
N GLU A 115 -15.59 -9.30 17.27
CA GLU A 115 -14.46 -9.77 18.10
C GLU A 115 -14.53 -11.27 18.45
N ASN A 116 -15.75 -11.83 18.54
CA ASN A 116 -15.97 -13.24 18.91
C ASN A 116 -15.95 -14.20 17.70
N SER A 117 -15.70 -13.72 16.48
CA SER A 117 -15.66 -14.54 15.27
C SER A 117 -14.26 -15.11 15.03
N ILE A 118 -14.18 -16.36 14.56
CA ILE A 118 -12.95 -16.89 13.96
C ILE A 118 -12.70 -16.11 12.66
N SER A 119 -11.85 -15.09 12.74
CA SER A 119 -11.57 -14.19 11.62
C SER A 119 -10.25 -14.57 10.95
N LEU A 120 -10.32 -15.04 9.70
CA LEU A 120 -9.14 -15.22 8.86
C LEU A 120 -8.39 -13.90 8.72
N ALA A 121 -9.11 -12.77 8.62
CA ALA A 121 -8.51 -11.45 8.52
C ALA A 121 -7.63 -11.12 9.74
N LYS A 122 -8.09 -11.48 10.94
CA LYS A 122 -7.29 -11.32 12.17
C LYS A 122 -6.02 -12.16 12.15
N THR A 123 -6.11 -13.42 11.74
CA THR A 123 -4.92 -14.30 11.64
C THR A 123 -3.89 -13.70 10.67
N MET A 124 -4.36 -13.25 9.50
CA MET A 124 -3.51 -12.64 8.48
C MET A 124 -2.92 -11.30 8.92
N PHE A 125 -3.67 -10.51 9.70
CA PHE A 125 -3.19 -9.29 10.32
C PHE A 125 -2.08 -9.59 11.33
N ASP A 126 -2.28 -10.56 12.22
CA ASP A 126 -1.30 -10.93 13.25
C ASP A 126 0.02 -11.43 12.63
N ASP A 127 -0.06 -12.34 11.66
CA ASP A 127 1.11 -12.84 10.92
C ASP A 127 1.84 -11.69 10.18
N GLY A 128 1.05 -10.77 9.62
CA GLY A 128 1.55 -9.59 8.94
C GLY A 128 2.23 -8.59 9.89
N MET A 129 1.69 -8.38 11.09
CA MET A 129 2.28 -7.52 12.13
C MET A 129 3.59 -8.10 12.66
N ILE A 130 3.67 -9.42 12.86
CA ILE A 130 4.95 -10.10 13.20
C ILE A 130 6.00 -9.82 12.12
N SER A 131 5.60 -9.92 10.85
CA SER A 131 6.47 -9.70 9.70
C SER A 131 6.89 -8.22 9.62
N LEU A 132 5.95 -7.28 9.72
CA LEU A 132 6.24 -5.85 9.72
C LEU A 132 7.26 -5.52 10.81
N LYS A 133 7.00 -5.89 12.06
CA LYS A 133 7.88 -5.56 13.19
C LYS A 133 9.29 -6.12 13.02
N THR A 134 9.39 -7.33 12.47
CA THR A 134 10.69 -7.95 12.22
C THR A 134 11.46 -7.25 11.11
N LEU A 135 10.79 -6.89 10.01
CA LEU A 135 11.43 -6.31 8.83
C LEU A 135 11.56 -4.78 8.88
N LEU A 136 10.83 -4.09 9.75
CA LEU A 136 10.79 -2.63 9.82
C LEU A 136 12.19 -1.97 9.89
N PRO A 137 13.17 -2.51 10.64
CA PRO A 137 14.53 -1.98 10.64
C PRO A 137 15.22 -1.98 9.27
N LEU A 138 14.88 -2.92 8.38
CA LEU A 138 15.46 -3.00 7.03
C LEU A 138 15.05 -1.83 6.13
N PHE A 139 13.95 -1.15 6.46
CA PHE A 139 13.49 0.02 5.73
C PHE A 139 14.09 1.33 6.26
N ASP A 140 14.86 1.31 7.35
CA ASP A 140 15.46 2.51 7.95
C ASP A 140 16.82 2.80 7.31
N THR A 141 16.99 4.01 6.77
CA THR A 141 18.26 4.45 6.16
C THR A 141 19.18 5.18 7.14
N GLY A 142 18.69 5.49 8.34
CA GLY A 142 19.33 6.40 9.28
C GLY A 142 19.08 7.89 9.01
N SER A 143 18.44 8.25 7.89
CA SER A 143 18.07 9.65 7.57
C SER A 143 16.82 9.77 6.70
N GLY A 144 15.99 8.74 6.68
CA GLY A 144 14.84 8.55 5.81
C GLY A 144 14.42 7.08 5.82
N SER A 145 13.53 6.67 4.91
CA SER A 145 13.19 5.26 4.73
C SER A 145 13.31 4.79 3.28
N PHE A 146 13.46 3.48 3.08
CA PHE A 146 13.33 2.85 1.77
C PHE A 146 11.86 2.66 1.42
N TYR A 147 11.54 2.74 0.14
CA TYR A 147 10.20 2.45 -0.39
C TYR A 147 9.94 0.94 -0.46
N ASP A 148 10.97 0.19 -0.81
CA ASP A 148 10.93 -1.26 -1.02
C ASP A 148 12.29 -1.90 -0.70
N LEU A 149 12.33 -3.23 -0.62
CA LEU A 149 13.55 -4.00 -0.34
C LEU A 149 14.21 -4.54 -1.61
N ARG A 150 14.04 -3.87 -2.77
CA ARG A 150 14.62 -4.32 -4.04
C ARG A 150 16.13 -4.49 -4.03
N HIS A 151 16.82 -3.75 -3.16
CA HIS A 151 18.27 -3.83 -3.03
C HIS A 151 18.71 -5.13 -2.36
N PHE A 152 17.86 -5.73 -1.52
CA PHE A 152 18.08 -7.08 -0.99
C PHE A 152 17.70 -8.16 -1.99
N THR A 153 16.62 -7.97 -2.76
CA THR A 153 16.07 -9.04 -3.62
C THR A 153 16.67 -9.08 -5.03
N LEU A 154 16.99 -7.92 -5.60
CA LEU A 154 17.57 -7.78 -6.95
C LEU A 154 19.06 -7.43 -6.94
N GLY A 155 19.65 -7.09 -5.79
CA GLY A 155 21.04 -6.65 -5.70
C GLY A 155 21.31 -5.31 -6.42
N VAL A 156 20.28 -4.48 -6.57
CA VAL A 156 20.38 -3.15 -7.20
C VAL A 156 20.48 -2.04 -6.15
N SER A 157 20.71 -0.80 -6.60
CA SER A 157 20.72 0.36 -5.70
C SER A 157 19.41 0.48 -4.91
N PRO A 158 19.47 0.86 -3.62
CA PRO A 158 18.27 1.04 -2.81
C PRO A 158 17.30 2.08 -3.37
N ASN A 159 16.02 1.77 -3.27
CA ASN A 159 14.94 2.69 -3.62
C ASN A 159 14.57 3.54 -2.41
N ILE A 160 15.20 4.70 -2.26
CA ILE A 160 14.91 5.64 -1.17
C ILE A 160 13.52 6.25 -1.41
N ALA A 161 12.67 6.20 -0.38
CA ALA A 161 11.36 6.83 -0.43
C ALA A 161 11.52 8.35 -0.56
N ARG A 162 10.80 8.94 -1.52
CA ARG A 162 10.63 10.39 -1.59
C ARG A 162 9.93 10.89 -0.32
N TRP A 163 10.09 12.18 0.00
CA TRP A 163 9.60 12.73 1.27
C TRP A 163 8.09 12.60 1.49
N ASP A 164 7.30 12.61 0.42
CA ASP A 164 5.86 12.34 0.45
C ASP A 164 5.58 10.89 0.89
N TYR A 165 6.24 9.90 0.30
CA TYR A 165 6.15 8.50 0.75
C TYR A 165 6.72 8.28 2.15
N HIS A 166 7.81 8.96 2.50
CA HIS A 166 8.35 8.91 3.85
C HIS A 166 7.33 9.42 4.89
N ALA A 167 6.66 10.53 4.61
CA ALA A 167 5.58 11.05 5.44
C ALA A 167 4.40 10.07 5.51
N THR A 168 4.06 9.40 4.40
CA THR A 168 3.06 8.31 4.40
C THR A 168 3.45 7.19 5.36
N HIS A 169 4.71 6.72 5.31
CA HIS A 169 5.20 5.69 6.21
C HIS A 169 5.10 6.11 7.68
N VAL A 170 5.48 7.35 8.01
CA VAL A 170 5.38 7.89 9.38
C VAL A 170 3.92 7.88 9.86
N ASN A 171 2.99 8.39 9.06
CA ASN A 171 1.57 8.44 9.41
C ASN A 171 0.99 7.03 9.59
N GLN A 172 1.35 6.10 8.71
CA GLN A 172 0.93 4.70 8.79
C GLN A 172 1.43 4.02 10.07
N LEU A 173 2.69 4.25 10.48
CA LEU A 173 3.22 3.70 11.72
C LEU A 173 2.55 4.32 12.95
N TYR A 174 2.22 5.62 12.92
CA TYR A 174 1.44 6.24 14.00
C TYR A 174 0.03 5.64 14.13
N LEU A 175 -0.63 5.32 13.01
CA LEU A 175 -1.91 4.61 13.04
C LEU A 175 -1.76 3.21 13.64
N LEU A 176 -0.76 2.44 13.19
CA LEU A 176 -0.51 1.09 13.72
C LEU A 176 -0.12 1.08 15.21
N ALA A 177 0.57 2.11 15.68
CA ALA A 177 0.91 2.25 17.11
C ALA A 177 -0.33 2.47 18.00
N GLY A 178 -1.47 2.85 17.42
CA GLY A 178 -2.76 2.85 18.13
C GLY A 178 -3.47 1.50 18.16
N LEU A 179 -2.97 0.51 17.40
CA LEU A 179 -3.54 -0.83 17.27
C LEU A 179 -2.69 -1.93 17.91
N ASP A 180 -1.38 -1.72 18.02
CA ASP A 180 -0.40 -2.62 18.63
C ASP A 180 0.54 -1.81 19.54
N ASP A 181 0.61 -2.19 20.82
CA ASP A 181 1.40 -1.51 21.86
C ASP A 181 2.92 -1.79 21.77
N ASP A 182 3.37 -2.59 20.80
CA ASP A 182 4.79 -2.90 20.63
C ASP A 182 5.61 -1.62 20.36
N PRO A 183 6.59 -1.31 21.23
CA PRO A 183 7.30 -0.04 21.16
C PRO A 183 8.11 0.13 19.87
N ILE A 184 8.42 -0.94 19.13
CA ILE A 184 9.18 -0.84 17.87
C ILE A 184 8.48 0.05 16.83
N ILE A 185 7.15 0.01 16.79
CA ILE A 185 6.33 0.76 15.82
C ILE A 185 6.40 2.25 16.17
N LEU A 186 6.02 2.60 17.40
CA LEU A 186 6.00 4.00 17.85
C LEU A 186 7.39 4.63 17.87
N ASN A 187 8.42 3.89 18.29
CA ASN A 187 9.79 4.39 18.32
C ASN A 187 10.32 4.63 16.90
N THR A 188 9.94 3.78 15.93
CA THR A 188 10.32 3.98 14.53
C THR A 188 9.57 5.16 13.93
N ALA A 189 8.27 5.32 14.19
CA ALA A 189 7.49 6.48 13.74
C ALA A 189 8.12 7.80 14.20
N LYS A 190 8.44 7.92 15.50
CA LYS A 190 9.10 9.11 16.08
C LYS A 190 10.48 9.37 15.50
N ARG A 191 11.26 8.31 15.27
CA ARG A 191 12.60 8.43 14.69
C ARG A 191 12.51 8.93 13.24
N TRP A 192 11.61 8.35 12.44
CA TRP A 192 11.39 8.74 11.05
C TRP A 192 10.83 10.14 10.91
N GLU A 193 9.88 10.54 11.76
CA GLU A 193 9.43 11.94 11.87
C GLU A 193 10.61 12.89 12.14
N GLY A 194 11.55 12.49 12.99
CA GLY A 194 12.78 13.25 13.25
C GLY A 194 13.63 13.48 11.99
N TYR A 195 13.67 12.52 11.06
CA TYR A 195 14.41 12.65 9.81
C TYR A 195 13.86 13.77 8.92
N MET A 196 12.54 14.00 8.95
CA MET A 196 11.90 15.13 8.25
C MET A 196 12.34 16.49 8.79
N GLN A 197 12.88 16.54 10.01
CA GLN A 197 13.43 17.73 10.65
C GLN A 197 14.96 17.83 10.51
N GLY A 198 15.57 16.99 9.67
CA GLY A 198 17.01 16.97 9.45
C GLY A 198 17.82 16.19 10.49
N LYS A 199 17.16 15.47 11.41
CA LYS A 199 17.87 14.55 12.34
C LYS A 199 18.40 13.36 11.55
N LYS A 200 19.47 12.76 12.06
CA LYS A 200 20.04 11.51 11.55
C LYS A 200 20.28 10.56 12.72
N ALA A 201 20.29 9.26 12.44
CA ALA A 201 20.75 8.26 13.38
C ALA A 201 22.19 8.55 13.81
N ALA A 202 22.53 8.17 15.03
CA ALA A 202 23.90 8.30 15.53
C ALA A 202 24.87 7.49 14.66
N HIS A 203 26.07 8.01 14.45
CA HIS A 203 27.17 7.33 13.79
C HIS A 203 28.22 6.95 14.84
N ASN A 204 28.92 5.84 14.61
CA ASN A 204 30.00 5.34 15.46
C ASN A 204 31.34 6.00 15.11
#